data_AF-A0A7C3C9J7-F1
#
_entry.id   AF-A0A7C3C9J7-F1
#
_cell.length_a   1.000
_cell.length_b   1.000
_cell.length_c   1.000
_cell.angle_alpha   90.00
_cell.angle_beta   90.00
_cell.angle_gamma   90.00
#
_symmetry.space_group_name_H-M   'P 1'
#
loop_
_entity.id
_entity.type
_entity.pdbx_description
1 polymer ?
#
loop_
_entity_poly.entity_id
_entity_poly.type
_entity_poly.pdbx_seq_one_letter_code
_entity_poly.pdbx_strand_id
1 'polypeptide(L)'
;MKKFNLFNEIIITSKKELLNAVNSQKEFGINTKGAIVFAPFDEKEILIYQGKHKPQASSALMPAKTPTLSDILGDKYQIVEDDDRVLIKAFSNWQELIKVNTPRASYDDTTGDGVDKFADSTLEDIGWNATEFDISYRELVDVLEEKCDGTLLCIEQEEPSYQFSGLGFLADDKQAQDVLFSYCQEKIQKIMQEDPLYAKDKLSDDEEEAAEFFKCL
;
A
#
# COMPACT_ATOMS: atom_id res chain seq x y z
N MET A 1 -5.86 2.48 -10.59
CA MET A 1 -4.86 1.64 -9.89
C MET A 1 -5.15 0.15 -10.06
N LYS A 2 -4.11 -0.69 -10.12
CA LYS A 2 -4.24 -2.15 -10.21
C LYS A 2 -4.39 -2.75 -8.81
N LYS A 3 -5.41 -3.57 -8.61
CA LYS A 3 -5.57 -4.34 -7.37
C LYS A 3 -4.64 -5.56 -7.36
N PHE A 4 -3.87 -5.72 -6.28
CA PHE A 4 -3.04 -6.88 -5.98
C PHE A 4 -3.54 -7.51 -4.68
N ASN A 5 -4.56 -8.37 -4.81
CA ASN A 5 -5.21 -9.02 -3.68
C ASN A 5 -4.47 -10.31 -3.31
N LEU A 6 -3.80 -10.33 -2.16
CA LEU A 6 -2.96 -11.45 -1.73
C LEU A 6 -3.69 -12.80 -1.63
N PHE A 7 -5.01 -12.81 -1.46
CA PHE A 7 -5.79 -14.06 -1.49
C PHE A 7 -5.78 -14.74 -2.87
N ASN A 8 -5.69 -13.94 -3.93
CA ASN A 8 -5.75 -14.39 -5.32
C ASN A 8 -4.36 -14.59 -5.93
N GLU A 9 -3.32 -14.02 -5.33
CA GLU A 9 -1.98 -13.99 -5.90
C GLU A 9 -1.14 -15.21 -5.51
N ILE A 10 -0.42 -15.75 -6.50
CA ILE A 10 0.66 -16.72 -6.32
C ILE A 10 1.91 -16.09 -6.90
N ILE A 11 2.84 -15.72 -6.03
CA ILE A 11 4.08 -15.06 -6.44
C ILE A 11 5.09 -16.14 -6.79
N ILE A 12 5.63 -16.08 -8.01
CA ILE A 12 6.61 -17.03 -8.52
C ILE A 12 7.98 -16.37 -8.46
N THR A 13 8.93 -17.00 -7.76
CA THR A 13 10.31 -16.53 -7.67
C THR A 13 11.30 -17.61 -8.09
N SER A 14 12.51 -17.20 -8.49
CA SER A 14 13.59 -18.13 -8.81
C SER A 14 14.13 -18.78 -7.53
N LYS A 15 14.11 -20.11 -7.49
CA LYS A 15 14.69 -20.87 -6.37
C LYS A 15 16.17 -20.56 -6.18
N LYS A 16 16.91 -20.42 -7.29
CA LYS A 16 18.34 -20.10 -7.26
C LYS A 16 18.59 -18.72 -6.64
N GLU A 17 17.85 -17.70 -7.08
CA GLU A 17 18.03 -16.33 -6.57
C GLU A 17 17.63 -16.22 -5.11
N LEU A 18 16.53 -16.86 -4.72
CA LEU A 18 16.08 -16.90 -3.33
C LEU A 18 17.14 -17.54 -2.42
N LEU A 19 17.66 -18.72 -2.79
CA LEU A 19 18.71 -19.39 -2.01
C LEU A 19 20.00 -18.55 -1.95
N ASN A 20 20.36 -17.85 -3.02
CA ASN A 20 21.50 -16.94 -3.01
C ASN A 20 21.30 -15.79 -2.03
N ALA A 21 20.11 -15.18 -1.99
CA ALA A 21 19.80 -14.10 -1.06
C ALA A 21 19.81 -14.56 0.40
N VAL A 22 19.25 -15.73 0.68
CA VAL A 22 19.31 -16.37 2.00
C VAL A 22 20.75 -16.57 2.46
N ASN A 23 21.61 -17.10 1.58
CA ASN A 23 23.01 -17.35 1.89
C ASN A 23 23.86 -16.07 1.99
N SER A 24 23.37 -14.95 1.42
CA SER A 24 24.09 -13.68 1.47
C SER A 24 24.14 -13.05 2.87
N GLN A 25 23.24 -13.46 3.77
CA GLN A 25 23.04 -12.87 5.10
C GLN A 25 22.75 -11.35 5.08
N LYS A 26 22.40 -10.81 3.90
CA LYS A 26 21.89 -9.45 3.75
C LYS A 26 20.39 -9.44 3.99
N GLU A 27 19.87 -8.27 4.33
CA GLU A 27 18.44 -8.06 4.29
C GLU A 27 17.97 -8.01 2.84
N PHE A 28 16.94 -8.79 2.54
CA PHE A 28 16.36 -8.89 1.22
C PHE A 28 14.84 -8.92 1.31
N GLY A 29 14.20 -8.61 0.19
CA GLY A 29 12.77 -8.74 0.01
C GLY A 29 12.44 -9.55 -1.23
N ILE A 30 11.20 -10.03 -1.28
CA ILE A 30 10.58 -10.56 -2.49
C ILE A 30 9.48 -9.56 -2.84
N ASN A 31 9.48 -9.02 -4.05
CA ASN A 31 8.45 -8.07 -4.46
C ASN A 31 7.23 -8.74 -5.09
N THR A 32 6.21 -7.95 -5.42
CA THR A 32 4.96 -8.42 -6.06
C THR A 32 5.18 -9.06 -7.44
N LYS A 33 6.34 -8.84 -8.07
CA LYS A 33 6.75 -9.48 -9.34
C LYS A 33 7.54 -10.78 -9.13
N GLY A 34 7.81 -11.15 -7.88
CA GLY A 34 8.63 -12.31 -7.52
C GLY A 34 10.14 -12.09 -7.66
N ALA A 35 10.58 -10.84 -7.88
CA ALA A 35 11.99 -10.50 -7.94
C ALA A 35 12.58 -10.43 -6.54
N ILE A 36 13.84 -10.88 -6.41
CA ILE A 36 14.62 -10.77 -5.19
C ILE A 36 15.37 -9.42 -5.19
N VAL A 37 15.06 -8.58 -4.21
CA VAL A 37 15.65 -7.24 -4.05
C VAL A 37 16.36 -7.13 -2.72
N PHE A 38 17.39 -6.28 -2.62
CA PHE A 38 18.18 -6.11 -1.38
C PHE A 38 18.00 -4.69 -0.83
N ALA A 39 18.12 -4.54 0.48
CA ALA A 39 18.11 -3.22 1.10
C ALA A 39 19.33 -2.36 0.66
N PRO A 40 19.18 -1.03 0.52
CA PRO A 40 17.95 -0.25 0.69
C PRO A 40 16.96 -0.50 -0.46
N PHE A 41 15.67 -0.55 -0.14
CA PHE A 41 14.60 -0.76 -1.13
C PHE A 41 14.18 0.56 -1.78
N ASP A 42 13.69 0.48 -3.01
CA ASP A 42 13.14 1.64 -3.72
C ASP A 42 11.92 2.19 -2.98
N GLU A 43 11.68 3.50 -3.11
CA GLU A 43 10.65 4.25 -2.35
C GLU A 43 9.23 3.69 -2.50
N LYS A 44 8.94 3.03 -3.62
CA LYS A 44 7.63 2.43 -3.93
C LYS A 44 7.71 0.92 -4.16
N GLU A 45 8.77 0.27 -3.66
CA GLU A 45 8.93 -1.18 -3.76
C GLU A 45 7.91 -1.90 -2.86
N ILE A 46 7.02 -2.67 -3.47
CA ILE A 46 5.97 -3.41 -2.77
C ILE A 46 6.47 -4.83 -2.50
N LEU A 47 6.67 -5.14 -1.22
CA LEU A 47 7.26 -6.40 -0.77
C LEU A 47 6.19 -7.37 -0.28
N ILE A 48 6.26 -8.61 -0.76
CA ILE A 48 5.50 -9.76 -0.22
C ILE A 48 6.34 -10.56 0.78
N TYR A 49 7.59 -10.19 1.00
CA TYR A 49 8.46 -10.66 2.08
C TYR A 49 9.57 -9.63 2.30
N GLN A 50 9.98 -9.42 3.55
CA GLN A 50 11.22 -8.71 3.91
C GLN A 50 11.85 -9.42 5.10
N GLY A 51 13.14 -9.73 5.00
CA GLY A 51 13.82 -10.41 6.09
C GLY A 51 15.31 -10.60 5.88
N LYS A 52 15.94 -11.14 6.92
CA LYS A 52 17.35 -11.51 6.93
C LYS A 52 17.50 -12.88 7.58
N HIS A 53 17.96 -13.86 6.81
CA HIS A 53 18.29 -15.16 7.38
C HIS A 53 19.54 -15.06 8.25
N LYS A 54 19.44 -15.53 9.48
CA LYS A 54 20.56 -15.71 10.41
C LYS A 54 20.80 -17.21 10.55
N PRO A 55 21.91 -17.75 10.01
CA PRO A 55 22.21 -19.17 10.14
C PRO A 55 22.26 -19.56 11.62
N GLN A 56 21.67 -20.70 11.96
CA GLN A 56 21.79 -21.24 13.31
C GLN A 56 23.27 -21.60 13.58
N ALA A 57 23.76 -21.25 14.77
CA ALA A 57 25.13 -21.57 15.16
C ALA A 57 25.33 -23.10 15.15
N SER A 58 26.21 -23.59 14.28
CA SER A 58 26.57 -25.01 14.22
C SER A 58 27.64 -25.34 15.25
N SER A 59 27.52 -26.50 15.88
CA SER A 59 28.58 -27.07 16.71
C SER A 59 28.79 -28.54 16.38
N ALA A 60 29.89 -29.14 16.85
CA ALA A 60 30.15 -30.57 16.67
C ALA A 60 29.04 -31.47 17.24
N LEU A 61 28.25 -30.97 18.19
CA LEU A 61 27.12 -31.68 18.82
C LEU A 61 25.76 -31.37 18.19
N MET A 62 25.68 -30.31 17.37
CA MET A 62 24.48 -29.90 16.63
C MET A 62 24.90 -29.46 15.22
N PRO A 63 25.02 -30.40 14.27
CA PRO A 63 25.33 -30.07 12.89
C PRO A 63 24.24 -29.15 12.32
N ALA A 64 24.64 -28.16 11.50
CA ALA A 64 23.71 -27.27 10.86
C ALA A 64 22.75 -28.08 9.97
N LYS A 65 21.47 -28.10 10.35
CA LYS A 65 20.42 -28.54 9.46
C LYS A 65 20.25 -27.49 8.36
N THR A 66 20.18 -27.91 7.11
CA THR A 66 19.82 -27.00 6.01
C THR A 66 18.40 -26.47 6.29
N PRO A 67 18.22 -25.15 6.45
CA PRO A 67 16.90 -24.59 6.70
C PRO A 67 16.01 -24.83 5.48
N THR A 68 14.75 -25.18 5.73
CA THR A 68 13.73 -25.22 4.70
C THR A 68 13.31 -23.81 4.31
N LEU A 69 12.66 -23.63 3.15
CA LEU A 69 12.12 -22.32 2.79
C LEU A 69 11.06 -21.83 3.79
N SER A 70 10.31 -22.73 4.42
CA SER A 70 9.40 -22.39 5.52
C SER A 70 10.15 -21.89 6.76
N ASP A 71 11.32 -22.45 7.09
CA ASP A 71 12.16 -21.94 8.19
C ASP A 71 12.70 -20.52 7.89
N ILE A 72 12.83 -20.16 6.61
CA ILE A 72 13.38 -18.88 6.15
C ILE A 72 12.30 -17.81 6.04
N LEU A 73 11.18 -18.13 5.38
CA LEU A 73 10.11 -17.17 5.09
C LEU A 73 9.14 -17.06 6.26
N GLY A 74 8.90 -18.15 6.99
CA GLY A 74 7.94 -18.24 8.08
C GLY A 74 6.76 -19.16 7.77
N ASP A 75 6.08 -19.60 8.82
CA ASP A 75 4.93 -20.52 8.79
C ASP A 75 3.66 -19.92 8.18
N LYS A 76 3.56 -18.59 8.14
CA LYS A 76 2.46 -17.84 7.50
C LYS A 76 2.56 -17.78 5.98
N TYR A 77 3.59 -18.35 5.37
CA TYR A 77 3.71 -18.45 3.91
C TYR A 77 3.38 -19.86 3.45
N GLN A 78 2.51 -19.99 2.45
CA GLN A 78 2.32 -21.27 1.76
C GLN A 78 3.31 -21.34 0.61
N ILE A 79 4.19 -22.34 0.64
CA ILE A 79 5.32 -22.46 -0.27
C ILE A 79 5.21 -23.79 -1.00
N VAL A 80 5.33 -23.75 -2.32
CA VAL A 80 5.48 -24.93 -3.17
C VAL A 80 6.77 -24.78 -3.98
N GLU A 81 7.65 -25.76 -3.87
CA GLU A 81 8.85 -25.84 -4.71
C GLU A 81 8.53 -26.65 -5.97
N ASP A 82 8.83 -26.08 -7.13
CA ASP A 82 8.57 -26.66 -8.45
C ASP A 82 9.80 -26.46 -9.35
N ASP A 83 10.65 -27.49 -9.41
CA ASP A 83 11.96 -27.48 -10.07
C ASP A 83 12.83 -26.27 -9.70
N ASP A 84 12.95 -25.30 -10.61
CA ASP A 84 13.74 -24.08 -10.49
C ASP A 84 12.94 -22.88 -9.94
N ARG A 85 11.66 -23.08 -9.65
CA ARG A 85 10.72 -22.06 -9.18
C ARG A 85 10.25 -22.34 -7.75
N VAL A 86 9.88 -21.27 -7.07
CA VAL A 86 9.18 -21.32 -5.79
C VAL A 86 7.89 -20.50 -5.94
N LEU A 87 6.76 -21.13 -5.65
CA LEU A 87 5.44 -20.52 -5.66
C LEU A 87 5.07 -20.16 -4.22
N ILE A 88 4.71 -18.89 -3.99
CA ILE A 88 4.50 -18.32 -2.67
C ILE A 88 3.10 -17.71 -2.60
N LYS A 89 2.31 -18.13 -1.60
CA LYS A 89 1.13 -17.37 -1.15
C LYS A 89 1.43 -16.69 0.18
N ALA A 90 1.16 -15.39 0.25
CA ALA A 90 1.54 -14.54 1.38
C ALA A 90 0.35 -13.98 2.18
N PHE A 91 -0.90 -14.25 1.79
CA PHE A 91 -2.10 -13.67 2.43
C PHE A 91 -2.16 -13.88 3.95
N SER A 92 -1.73 -15.04 4.45
CA SER A 92 -1.78 -15.33 5.91
C SER A 92 -0.76 -14.50 6.70
N ASN A 93 0.19 -13.84 6.02
CA ASN A 93 1.16 -12.94 6.64
C ASN A 93 0.80 -11.45 6.53
N TRP A 94 -0.44 -11.12 6.12
CA TRP A 94 -0.88 -9.74 5.87
C TRP A 94 -0.50 -8.72 6.97
N GLN A 95 -0.71 -9.08 8.23
CA GLN A 95 -0.42 -8.19 9.37
C GLN A 95 1.06 -7.76 9.46
N GLU A 96 1.99 -8.61 9.02
CA GLU A 96 3.40 -8.24 8.96
C GLU A 96 3.72 -7.48 7.67
N LEU A 97 3.05 -7.81 6.57
CA LEU A 97 3.21 -7.11 5.30
C LEU A 97 2.72 -5.66 5.34
N ILE A 98 1.72 -5.34 6.17
CA ILE A 98 1.36 -3.95 6.45
C ILE A 98 2.60 -3.22 6.97
N LYS A 99 3.18 -3.67 8.09
CA LYS A 99 4.35 -3.02 8.71
C LYS A 99 5.53 -2.87 7.77
N VAL A 100 5.77 -3.91 6.96
CA VAL A 100 6.85 -3.92 5.96
C VAL A 100 6.65 -2.82 4.93
N ASN A 101 5.41 -2.59 4.48
CA ASN A 101 5.13 -1.72 3.34
C ASN A 101 4.56 -0.34 3.69
N THR A 102 4.00 -0.12 4.88
CA THR A 102 3.51 1.20 5.34
C THR A 102 4.54 2.33 5.13
N PRO A 103 5.86 2.15 5.39
CA PRO A 103 6.85 3.21 5.15
C PRO A 103 6.98 3.65 3.68
N ARG A 104 6.43 2.89 2.74
CA ARG A 104 6.48 3.12 1.28
C ARG A 104 5.09 3.32 0.66
N ALA A 105 4.04 3.25 1.48
CA ALA A 105 2.66 3.42 1.02
C ALA A 105 2.33 4.91 0.86
N SER A 106 1.55 5.23 -0.16
CA SER A 106 1.00 6.57 -0.39
C SER A 106 -0.16 6.89 0.55
N TYR A 107 -0.94 5.88 0.95
CA TYR A 107 -1.99 5.98 1.96
C TYR A 107 -2.26 4.63 2.62
N ASP A 108 -2.79 4.67 3.83
CA ASP A 108 -3.17 3.50 4.62
C ASP A 108 -4.71 3.39 4.71
N ASP A 109 -5.25 2.30 4.16
CA ASP A 109 -6.67 1.94 4.19
C ASP A 109 -6.86 0.59 4.89
N THR A 110 -6.15 0.40 6.00
CA THR A 110 -6.23 -0.81 6.83
C THR A 110 -7.16 -0.65 8.02
N THR A 111 -7.60 0.57 8.34
CA THR A 111 -8.42 0.85 9.52
C THR A 111 -9.90 0.63 9.25
N GLY A 112 -10.66 0.27 10.29
CA GLY A 112 -12.12 0.13 10.19
C GLY A 112 -12.85 1.45 10.02
N ASP A 113 -12.21 2.56 10.36
CA ASP A 113 -12.76 3.92 10.31
C ASP A 113 -12.49 4.62 8.96
N GLY A 114 -11.74 3.96 8.07
CA GLY A 114 -11.43 4.43 6.72
C GLY A 114 -9.94 4.68 6.48
N VAL A 115 -9.66 5.61 5.58
CA VAL A 115 -8.30 6.00 5.19
C VAL A 115 -7.72 6.92 6.29
N ASP A 116 -6.51 6.62 6.78
CA ASP A 116 -5.88 7.37 7.88
C ASP A 116 -5.37 8.74 7.41
N LYS A 117 -4.45 8.75 6.45
CA LYS A 117 -3.84 9.96 5.87
C LYS A 117 -3.05 9.65 4.59
N PHE A 118 -2.71 10.69 3.83
CA PHE A 118 -1.74 10.60 2.75
C PHE A 118 -0.30 10.77 3.27
N ALA A 119 0.64 10.04 2.67
CA ALA A 119 2.06 10.15 3.01
C ALA A 119 2.72 11.39 2.37
N ASP A 120 2.23 11.82 1.21
CA ASP A 120 2.64 13.06 0.56
C ASP A 120 1.92 14.25 1.20
N SER A 121 2.69 15.25 1.64
CA SER A 121 2.12 16.39 2.36
C SER A 121 1.18 17.24 1.52
N THR A 122 1.40 17.32 0.19
CA THR A 122 0.51 18.11 -0.66
C THR A 122 -0.81 17.38 -0.92
N LEU A 123 -0.80 16.05 -1.08
CA LEU A 123 -2.03 15.26 -1.10
C LEU A 123 -2.78 15.37 0.23
N GLU A 124 -2.06 15.38 1.35
CA GLU A 124 -2.64 15.58 2.67
C GLU A 124 -3.27 16.97 2.81
N ASP A 125 -2.59 18.03 2.38
CA ASP A 125 -3.15 19.40 2.37
C ASP A 125 -4.43 19.48 1.52
N ILE A 126 -4.46 18.81 0.37
CA ILE A 126 -5.67 18.67 -0.45
C ILE A 126 -6.79 17.97 0.35
N GLY A 127 -6.46 16.89 1.06
CA GLY A 127 -7.39 16.16 1.90
C GLY A 127 -8.02 17.03 3.00
N TRP A 128 -7.19 17.73 3.78
CA TRP A 128 -7.64 18.62 4.86
C TRP A 128 -8.56 19.74 4.36
N ASN A 129 -8.20 20.40 3.26
CA ASN A 129 -9.06 21.46 2.73
C ASN A 129 -10.35 20.90 2.12
N ALA A 130 -10.33 19.68 1.58
CA ALA A 130 -11.51 19.05 1.01
C ALA A 130 -12.55 18.68 2.08
N THR A 131 -12.12 18.34 3.30
CA THR A 131 -13.04 17.98 4.39
C THR A 131 -13.92 19.14 4.85
N GLU A 132 -13.51 20.40 4.65
CA GLU A 132 -14.36 21.57 4.93
C GLU A 132 -15.62 21.62 4.06
N PHE A 133 -15.60 20.94 2.91
CA PHE A 133 -16.73 20.80 1.99
C PHE A 133 -17.36 19.41 2.01
N ASP A 134 -17.26 18.69 3.13
CA ASP A 134 -17.81 17.33 3.32
C ASP A 134 -17.25 16.28 2.33
N ILE A 135 -16.10 16.53 1.70
CA ILE A 135 -15.43 15.56 0.81
C ILE A 135 -14.53 14.65 1.67
N SER A 136 -14.90 13.38 1.78
CA SER A 136 -14.19 12.42 2.63
C SER A 136 -12.90 11.89 1.99
N TYR A 137 -11.93 11.46 2.81
CA TYR A 137 -10.73 10.77 2.33
C TYR A 137 -11.03 9.48 1.53
N ARG A 138 -12.14 8.79 1.85
CA ARG A 138 -12.61 7.65 1.06
C ARG A 138 -12.93 8.06 -0.37
N GLU A 139 -13.69 9.15 -0.54
CA GLU A 139 -14.04 9.68 -1.86
C GLU A 139 -12.79 10.10 -2.64
N LEU A 140 -11.80 10.71 -1.98
CA LEU A 140 -10.52 11.05 -2.61
C LEU A 140 -9.73 9.82 -3.04
N VAL A 141 -9.63 8.80 -2.19
CA VAL A 141 -8.97 7.53 -2.54
C VAL A 141 -9.70 6.83 -3.68
N ASP A 142 -11.03 6.82 -3.71
CA ASP A 142 -11.80 6.24 -4.82
C ASP A 142 -11.46 6.94 -6.15
N VAL A 143 -11.31 8.27 -6.15
CA VAL A 143 -10.88 9.05 -7.32
C VAL A 143 -9.45 8.70 -7.73
N LEU A 144 -8.52 8.56 -6.78
CA LEU A 144 -7.14 8.14 -7.06
C LEU A 144 -7.09 6.73 -7.64
N GLU A 145 -7.83 5.80 -7.05
CA GLU A 145 -7.90 4.41 -7.49
C GLU A 145 -8.55 4.28 -8.88
N GLU A 146 -9.49 5.15 -9.24
CA GLU A 146 -10.07 5.19 -10.58
C GLU A 146 -9.11 5.83 -11.61
N LYS A 147 -8.48 6.96 -11.28
CA LYS A 147 -7.84 7.84 -12.28
C LYS A 147 -6.31 7.78 -12.32
N CYS A 148 -5.66 7.25 -11.29
CA CYS A 148 -4.19 7.21 -11.23
C CYS A 148 -3.63 5.80 -11.49
N ASP A 149 -2.41 5.78 -12.02
CA ASP A 149 -1.60 4.58 -12.09
C ASP A 149 -1.02 4.26 -10.71
N GLY A 150 -0.90 2.97 -10.41
CA GLY A 150 -0.45 2.51 -9.10
C GLY A 150 -0.92 1.11 -8.78
N THR A 151 -0.58 0.65 -7.58
CA THR A 151 -0.99 -0.65 -7.07
C THR A 151 -1.69 -0.49 -5.73
N LEU A 152 -2.83 -1.16 -5.56
CA LEU A 152 -3.47 -1.36 -4.27
C LEU A 152 -3.07 -2.75 -3.77
N LEU A 153 -2.14 -2.82 -2.81
CA LEU A 153 -1.79 -4.07 -2.13
C LEU A 153 -2.83 -4.31 -1.05
N CYS A 154 -3.61 -5.39 -1.15
CA CYS A 154 -4.69 -5.62 -0.20
C CYS A 154 -4.88 -7.10 0.14
N ILE A 155 -5.65 -7.32 1.20
CA ILE A 155 -6.50 -8.50 1.32
C ILE A 155 -7.94 -8.07 1.13
N GLU A 156 -8.66 -8.81 0.29
CA GLU A 156 -10.09 -8.64 0.12
C GLU A 156 -10.76 -10.00 -0.03
N GLN A 157 -11.84 -10.22 0.71
CA GLN A 157 -12.69 -11.40 0.58
C GLN A 157 -14.14 -11.01 0.80
N GLU A 158 -15.06 -11.61 0.03
CA GLU A 158 -16.50 -11.35 0.15
C GLU A 158 -17.18 -12.24 1.20
N GLU A 159 -16.70 -13.48 1.34
CA GLU A 159 -17.33 -14.53 2.16
C GLU A 159 -16.37 -15.02 3.26
N PRO A 160 -16.85 -15.34 4.48
CA PRO A 160 -18.24 -15.33 4.95
C PRO A 160 -18.78 -13.94 5.34
N SER A 161 -17.93 -12.92 5.29
CA SER A 161 -18.29 -11.51 5.49
C SER A 161 -17.28 -10.67 4.74
N TYR A 162 -17.73 -9.57 4.14
CA TYR A 162 -16.84 -8.66 3.45
C TYR A 162 -15.73 -8.18 4.39
N GLN A 163 -14.49 -8.39 3.96
CA GLN A 163 -13.30 -7.92 4.63
C GLN A 163 -12.42 -7.25 3.60
N PHE A 164 -12.00 -6.03 3.89
CA PHE A 164 -11.02 -5.30 3.13
C PHE A 164 -9.98 -4.70 4.08
N SER A 165 -8.73 -4.70 3.64
CA SER A 165 -7.62 -4.00 4.28
C SER A 165 -6.55 -3.81 3.22
N GLY A 166 -6.10 -2.56 3.02
CA GLY A 166 -5.23 -2.24 1.88
C GLY A 166 -4.24 -1.11 2.15
N LEU A 167 -3.19 -1.11 1.35
CA LEU A 167 -2.20 -0.04 1.24
C LEU A 167 -2.13 0.40 -0.22
N GLY A 168 -2.25 1.71 -0.45
CA GLY A 168 -2.15 2.30 -1.79
C GLY A 168 -0.73 2.72 -2.14
N PHE A 169 -0.31 2.47 -3.38
CA PHE A 169 0.98 2.87 -3.93
C PHE A 169 0.76 3.59 -5.25
N LEU A 170 0.74 4.92 -5.22
CA LEU A 170 0.60 5.75 -6.41
C LEU A 170 1.89 5.71 -7.22
N ALA A 171 1.81 5.59 -8.55
CA ALA A 171 3.00 5.58 -9.39
C ALA A 171 3.66 6.97 -9.45
N ASP A 172 2.86 8.03 -9.53
CA ASP A 172 3.27 9.42 -9.68
C ASP A 172 2.45 10.31 -8.73
N ASP A 173 3.13 10.88 -7.72
CA ASP A 173 2.47 11.71 -6.72
C ASP A 173 2.04 13.06 -7.30
N LYS A 174 2.76 13.57 -8.33
CA LYS A 174 2.39 14.83 -8.98
C LYS A 174 1.11 14.67 -9.80
N GLN A 175 0.99 13.55 -10.52
CA GLN A 175 -0.26 13.20 -11.21
C GLN A 175 -1.43 13.12 -10.21
N ALA A 176 -1.23 12.43 -9.09
CA ALA A 176 -2.24 12.28 -8.05
C ALA A 176 -2.69 13.63 -7.48
N GLN A 177 -1.75 14.53 -7.20
CA GLN A 177 -2.04 15.89 -6.74
C GLN A 177 -2.90 16.65 -7.76
N ASP A 178 -2.51 16.62 -9.03
CA ASP A 178 -3.24 17.35 -10.09
C ASP A 178 -4.65 16.77 -10.29
N VAL A 179 -4.81 15.45 -10.19
CA VAL A 179 -6.10 14.74 -10.28
C VAL A 179 -7.02 15.13 -9.12
N LEU A 180 -6.54 15.05 -7.88
CA LEU A 180 -7.36 15.39 -6.72
C LEU A 180 -7.69 16.88 -6.66
N PHE A 181 -6.72 17.74 -6.92
CA PHE A 181 -6.94 19.18 -6.89
C PHE A 181 -8.02 19.58 -7.92
N SER A 182 -7.96 19.04 -9.14
CA SER A 182 -8.96 19.30 -10.17
C SER A 182 -10.34 18.76 -9.78
N TYR A 183 -10.39 17.55 -9.21
CA TYR A 183 -11.62 16.95 -8.73
C TYR A 183 -12.29 17.78 -7.62
N CYS A 184 -11.52 18.20 -6.61
CA CYS A 184 -12.01 19.02 -5.51
C CYS A 184 -12.48 20.38 -6.02
N GLN A 185 -11.75 21.01 -6.94
CA GLN A 185 -12.16 22.29 -7.53
C GLN A 185 -13.55 22.18 -8.19
N GLU A 186 -13.77 21.17 -9.04
CA GLU A 186 -15.06 20.95 -9.70
C GLU A 186 -16.18 20.64 -8.69
N LYS A 187 -15.89 19.78 -7.70
CA LYS A 187 -16.86 19.34 -6.70
C LYS A 187 -17.27 20.50 -5.77
N ILE A 188 -16.31 21.28 -5.29
CA ILE A 188 -16.54 22.43 -4.39
C ILE A 188 -17.30 23.53 -5.11
N GLN A 189 -16.94 23.87 -6.35
CA GLN A 189 -17.71 24.84 -7.14
C GLN A 189 -19.17 24.43 -7.29
N LYS A 190 -19.44 23.14 -7.47
CA LYS A 190 -20.80 22.60 -7.53
C LYS A 190 -21.50 22.71 -6.17
N ILE A 191 -20.85 22.32 -5.08
CA ILE A 191 -21.39 22.42 -3.71
C ILE A 191 -21.78 23.87 -3.41
N MET A 192 -20.91 24.84 -3.66
CA MET A 192 -21.17 26.26 -3.40
C MET A 192 -22.31 26.86 -4.25
N GLN A 193 -22.64 26.25 -5.39
CA GLN A 193 -23.74 26.66 -6.26
C GLN A 193 -25.08 26.02 -5.86
N GLU A 194 -25.04 24.78 -5.38
CA GLU A 194 -26.22 23.94 -5.17
C GLU A 194 -26.65 23.87 -3.70
N ASP A 195 -25.71 23.94 -2.76
CA ASP A 195 -25.97 23.84 -1.33
C ASP A 195 -26.08 25.24 -0.68
N PRO A 196 -27.27 25.62 -0.16
CA PRO A 196 -27.46 26.89 0.52
C PRO A 196 -26.63 27.11 1.80
N LEU A 197 -26.06 26.04 2.38
CA LEU A 197 -25.15 26.12 3.53
C LEU A 197 -23.76 26.61 3.11
N TYR A 198 -23.29 26.19 1.93
CA TYR A 198 -22.00 26.56 1.36
C TYR A 198 -22.07 27.74 0.39
N ALA A 199 -23.13 28.55 0.46
CA ALA A 199 -23.23 29.75 -0.36
C ALA A 199 -22.06 30.70 -0.05
N LYS A 200 -21.50 31.35 -1.08
CA LYS A 200 -20.28 32.19 -0.98
C LYS A 200 -20.34 33.25 0.13
N ASP A 201 -21.51 33.79 0.45
CA ASP A 201 -21.72 34.80 1.49
C ASP A 201 -21.93 34.22 2.90
N LYS A 202 -21.84 32.89 3.04
CA LYS A 202 -22.10 32.15 4.29
C LYS A 202 -20.98 31.20 4.70
N LEU A 203 -19.90 31.14 3.91
CA LEU A 203 -18.73 30.36 4.29
C LEU A 203 -18.21 30.82 5.65
N SER A 204 -17.87 29.86 6.49
CA SER A 204 -17.03 30.07 7.67
C SER A 204 -15.60 30.42 7.26
N ASP A 205 -14.80 30.89 8.22
CA ASP A 205 -13.39 31.24 7.97
C ASP A 205 -12.61 30.05 7.39
N ASP A 206 -12.82 28.83 7.92
CA ASP A 206 -12.15 27.62 7.45
C ASP A 206 -12.60 27.22 6.02
N GLU A 207 -13.90 27.33 5.73
CA GLU A 207 -14.45 27.06 4.39
C GLU A 207 -14.00 28.12 3.35
N GLU A 208 -13.84 29.38 3.76
CA GLU A 208 -13.32 30.45 2.90
C GLU A 208 -11.85 30.18 2.56
N GLU A 209 -11.00 29.88 3.55
CA GLU A 209 -9.59 29.50 3.34
C GLU A 209 -9.46 28.29 2.41
N ALA A 210 -10.27 27.25 2.62
CA ALA A 210 -10.29 26.07 1.75
C ALA A 210 -10.73 26.42 0.31
N ALA A 211 -11.74 27.28 0.14
CA ALA A 211 -12.17 27.71 -1.18
C ALA A 211 -11.11 28.57 -1.90
N GLU A 212 -10.34 29.39 -1.18
CA GLU A 212 -9.17 30.10 -1.73
C GLU A 212 -8.07 29.11 -2.16
N PHE A 213 -7.77 28.11 -1.33
CA PHE A 213 -6.81 27.05 -1.64
C PHE A 213 -7.14 26.36 -2.97
N PHE A 214 -8.42 25.99 -3.18
CA PHE A 214 -8.89 25.37 -4.42
C PHE A 214 -9.18 26.36 -5.57
N LYS A 215 -8.98 27.67 -5.36
CA LYS A 215 -9.25 28.73 -6.34
C LYS A 215 -10.69 28.71 -6.82
N CYS A 216 -11.63 28.59 -5.88
CA CYS A 216 -13.07 28.60 -6.09
C CYS A 216 -13.71 29.98 -5.79
N LEU A 217 -12.93 30.95 -5.32
CA LEU A 217 -13.37 32.32 -4.99
C LEU A 217 -12.95 33.39 -5.99
#